data_AF-A0A6P1DIY5-F1
#
_entry.id   AF-A0A6P1DIY5-F1
#
_cell.length_a   1.000
_cell.length_b   1.000
_cell.length_c   1.000
_cell.angle_alpha   90.00
_cell.angle_beta   90.00
_cell.angle_gamma   90.00
#
_symmetry.space_group_name_H-M   'P 1'
#
loop_
_entity.id
_entity.type
_entity.pdbx_description
1 polymer ?
#
loop_
_entity_poly.entity_id
_entity_poly.type
_entity_poly.pdbx_seq_one_letter_code
_entity_poly.pdbx_strand_id
1 'polypeptide(L)'
;ELHGLHIGAELDYRADMGSLTFQRQLDTVRAHVEDAVAKGATVLAGGKHRPDLGPYFFEPTVLGDVKPGMTVYREETFGPVVSVYRVSSDD
;
A
#
# COMPACT_ATOMS: atom_id res chain seq x y z
N GLU A 1 2.87 0.49 13.22
CA GLU A 1 1.54 0.81 12.65
C GLU A 1 1.48 2.29 12.30
N LEU A 2 0.84 2.66 11.19
CA LEU A 2 0.55 4.05 10.85
C LEU A 2 -0.67 4.47 11.71
N HIS A 3 -0.48 5.36 12.69
CA HIS A 3 -1.54 5.72 13.64
C HIS A 3 -2.25 7.05 13.34
N GLY A 4 -1.93 7.71 12.22
CA GLY A 4 -2.34 9.11 11.97
C GLY A 4 -3.32 9.35 10.83
N LEU A 5 -3.64 8.36 10.00
CA LEU A 5 -4.53 8.54 8.84
C LEU A 5 -5.89 7.90 9.10
N HIS A 6 -6.95 8.68 8.89
CA HIS A 6 -8.33 8.21 8.91
C HIS A 6 -8.75 7.79 7.50
N ILE A 7 -9.03 6.50 7.33
CA ILE A 7 -9.62 5.96 6.10
C ILE A 7 -11.15 5.90 6.27
N GLY A 8 -11.89 6.37 5.27
CA GLY A 8 -13.34 6.49 5.37
C GLY A 8 -14.03 6.70 4.04
N ALA A 9 -15.34 6.45 4.03
CA ALA A 9 -16.23 6.65 2.87
C ALA A 9 -17.20 7.82 3.08
N GLU A 10 -17.14 8.46 4.25
CA GLU A 10 -18.00 9.55 4.65
C GLU A 10 -17.77 10.77 3.77
N LEU A 11 -18.86 11.42 3.36
CA LEU A 11 -18.82 12.69 2.63
C LEU A 11 -18.71 13.86 3.62
N ASP A 12 -17.74 13.77 4.52
CA ASP A 12 -17.36 14.83 5.46
C ASP A 12 -15.85 15.14 5.35
N TYR A 13 -15.34 16.01 6.22
CA TYR A 13 -13.94 16.44 6.19
C TYR A 13 -13.03 15.66 7.17
N ARG A 14 -13.44 14.48 7.62
CA ARG A 14 -12.69 13.69 8.61
C ARG A 14 -11.78 12.63 8.00
N ALA A 15 -12.11 12.15 6.80
CA ALA A 15 -11.30 11.14 6.12
C ALA A 15 -10.10 11.80 5.42
N ASP A 16 -8.91 11.27 5.67
CA ASP A 16 -7.68 11.64 4.97
C ASP A 16 -7.54 10.88 3.64
N MET A 17 -8.17 9.70 3.54
CA MET A 17 -8.05 8.83 2.36
C MET A 17 -9.31 8.01 2.12
N GLY A 18 -9.77 8.03 0.87
CA GLY A 18 -10.91 7.26 0.38
C GLY A 18 -10.53 5.92 -0.26
N SER A 19 -11.51 5.28 -0.91
CA SER A 19 -11.31 3.99 -1.58
C SER A 19 -10.52 4.10 -2.88
N LEU A 20 -10.03 2.96 -3.37
CA LEU A 20 -9.64 2.81 -4.77
C LEU A 20 -10.87 2.89 -5.69
N THR A 21 -10.65 3.14 -6.97
CA THR A 21 -11.75 3.40 -7.92
C THR A 21 -12.36 2.10 -8.47
N PHE A 22 -11.55 1.07 -8.70
CA PHE A 22 -11.98 -0.15 -9.39
C PHE A 22 -11.38 -1.42 -8.76
N GLN A 23 -12.08 -2.56 -8.88
CA GLN A 23 -11.61 -3.87 -8.43
C GLN A 23 -10.21 -4.21 -8.97
N ARG A 24 -9.96 -3.98 -10.27
CA ARG A 24 -8.64 -4.24 -10.88
C ARG A 24 -7.49 -3.52 -10.18
N GLN A 25 -7.74 -2.31 -9.65
CA GLN A 25 -6.73 -1.52 -8.95
C GLN A 25 -6.45 -2.11 -7.57
N LEU A 26 -7.50 -2.55 -6.87
CA LEU A 26 -7.34 -3.30 -5.62
C LEU A 26 -6.55 -4.60 -5.85
N ASP A 27 -6.85 -5.34 -6.92
CA ASP A 27 -6.14 -6.58 -7.26
C ASP A 27 -4.65 -6.33 -7.55
N THR A 28 -4.33 -5.28 -8.32
CA THR A 28 -2.95 -4.85 -8.56
C THR A 28 -2.22 -4.52 -7.26
N VAL A 29 -2.83 -3.69 -6.40
CA VAL A 29 -2.25 -3.30 -5.09
C VAL A 29 -1.96 -4.53 -4.23
N ARG A 30 -2.92 -5.44 -4.12
CA ARG A 30 -2.78 -6.67 -3.34
C ARG A 30 -1.66 -7.55 -3.89
N ALA A 31 -1.66 -7.81 -5.20
CA ALA A 31 -0.65 -8.65 -5.84
C ALA A 31 0.76 -8.07 -5.67
N HIS A 32 0.90 -6.75 -5.78
CA HIS A 32 2.18 -6.06 -5.59
C HIS A 32 2.71 -6.17 -4.16
N VAL A 33 1.84 -5.97 -3.16
CA VAL A 33 2.20 -6.13 -1.74
C VAL A 33 2.52 -7.59 -1.42
N GLU A 34 1.71 -8.53 -1.89
CA GLU A 34 1.91 -9.97 -1.70
C GLU A 34 3.23 -10.45 -2.33
N ASP A 35 3.55 -10.01 -3.55
CA ASP A 35 4.82 -10.31 -4.22
C ASP A 35 6.02 -9.81 -3.43
N ALA A 36 5.96 -8.55 -2.97
CA ALA A 36 7.03 -7.95 -2.20
C ALA A 36 7.29 -8.73 -0.91
N VAL A 37 6.23 -9.04 -0.15
CA VAL A 37 6.32 -9.81 1.10
C VAL A 37 6.83 -11.22 0.85
N ALA A 38 6.35 -11.91 -0.19
CA ALA A 38 6.84 -13.23 -0.58
C ALA A 38 8.34 -13.24 -0.93
N LYS A 39 8.86 -12.11 -1.42
CA LYS A 39 10.28 -11.90 -1.74
C LYS A 39 11.09 -11.28 -0.59
N GLY A 40 10.49 -11.16 0.60
CA GLY A 40 11.17 -10.75 1.83
C GLY A 40 11.14 -9.26 2.15
N ALA A 41 10.21 -8.49 1.57
CA ALA A 41 9.88 -7.16 2.07
C ALA A 41 9.15 -7.24 3.41
N THR A 42 9.30 -6.21 4.23
CA THR A 42 8.64 -6.09 5.54
C THR A 42 7.47 -5.13 5.44
N VAL A 43 6.27 -5.53 5.90
CA VAL A 43 5.16 -4.59 6.07
C VAL A 43 5.38 -3.80 7.37
N LEU A 44 5.77 -2.53 7.25
CA LEU A 44 6.01 -1.64 8.40
C LEU A 44 4.70 -1.02 8.93
N ALA A 45 3.72 -0.87 8.05
CA ALA A 45 2.38 -0.40 8.37
C ALA A 45 1.37 -0.82 7.30
N GLY A 46 0.10 -0.99 7.69
CA GLY A 46 -1.01 -1.29 6.79
C GLY A 46 -0.94 -2.70 6.19
N GLY A 47 -1.16 -2.79 4.88
CA GLY A 47 -1.03 -4.02 4.09
C GLY A 47 -2.30 -4.86 4.01
N LYS A 48 -3.46 -4.33 4.41
CA LYS A 48 -4.71 -5.10 4.46
C LYS A 48 -5.81 -4.48 3.61
N HIS A 49 -6.58 -5.34 2.96
CA HIS A 49 -7.87 -4.99 2.37
C HIS A 49 -8.89 -4.72 3.48
N ARG A 50 -9.72 -3.68 3.32
CA ARG A 50 -10.69 -3.20 4.32
C ARG A 50 -12.13 -3.27 3.81
N PRO A 51 -12.66 -4.48 3.54
CA PRO A 51 -14.03 -4.66 3.06
C PRO A 51 -15.09 -4.19 4.06
N ASP A 52 -14.71 -4.00 5.34
CA ASP A 52 -15.55 -3.42 6.38
C ASP A 52 -15.87 -1.94 6.14
N LEU A 53 -15.03 -1.20 5.41
CA LEU A 53 -15.28 0.20 5.01
C LEU A 53 -15.90 0.32 3.61
N GLY A 54 -15.68 -0.69 2.77
CA GLY A 54 -16.22 -0.77 1.41
C GLY A 54 -15.38 -1.68 0.52
N PRO A 55 -15.87 -2.03 -0.68
CA PRO A 55 -15.31 -3.12 -1.48
C PRO A 55 -13.87 -2.87 -1.95
N TYR A 56 -13.46 -1.60 -2.10
CA TYR A 56 -12.17 -1.23 -2.70
C TYR A 56 -11.24 -0.44 -1.75
N PHE A 57 -11.47 -0.50 -0.44
CA PHE A 57 -10.57 0.13 0.53
C PHE A 57 -9.35 -0.76 0.82
N PHE A 58 -8.17 -0.17 0.80
CA PHE A 58 -6.93 -0.83 1.19
C PHE A 58 -6.16 0.09 2.15
N GLU A 59 -5.54 -0.47 3.19
CA GLU A 59 -4.82 0.33 4.18
C GLU A 59 -3.63 1.06 3.55
N PRO A 60 -3.33 2.31 3.99
CA PRO A 60 -2.06 2.96 3.69
C PRO A 60 -0.92 2.06 4.12
N THR A 61 -0.12 1.62 3.16
CA THR A 61 0.86 0.56 3.32
C THR A 61 2.26 1.09 3.13
N VAL A 62 3.14 0.78 4.08
CA VAL A 62 4.57 1.08 3.97
C VAL A 62 5.35 -0.24 3.94
N LEU A 63 6.08 -0.45 2.85
CA LEU A 63 6.96 -1.60 2.66
C LEU A 63 8.40 -1.18 2.92
N GLY A 64 9.05 -1.87 3.85
CA GLY A 64 10.50 -1.82 4.08
C GLY A 64 11.22 -2.96 3.39
N ASP A 65 12.56 -2.88 3.36
CA ASP A 65 13.44 -3.91 2.78
C ASP A 65 13.12 -4.25 1.32
N VAL A 66 12.57 -3.29 0.57
CA VAL A 66 12.24 -3.47 -0.84
C VAL A 66 13.53 -3.54 -1.67
N LYS A 67 13.62 -4.53 -2.55
CA LYS A 67 14.83 -4.86 -3.33
C LYS A 67 14.51 -5.03 -4.82
N PRO A 68 15.51 -4.90 -5.72
CA PRO A 68 15.34 -5.24 -7.12
C PRO A 68 14.77 -6.66 -7.29
N GLY A 69 13.80 -6.80 -8.20
CA GLY A 69 13.12 -8.08 -8.47
C GLY A 69 11.75 -8.22 -7.80
N MET A 70 11.39 -7.33 -6.87
CA MET A 70 10.00 -7.18 -6.40
C MET A 70 9.21 -6.32 -7.38
N THR A 71 7.95 -6.65 -7.64
CA THR A 71 7.11 -5.91 -8.60
C THR A 71 7.00 -4.43 -8.21
N VAL A 72 6.80 -4.13 -6.93
CA VAL A 72 6.75 -2.78 -6.36
C VAL A 72 8.03 -1.95 -6.57
N TYR A 73 9.15 -2.57 -6.96
CA TYR A 73 10.41 -1.86 -7.24
C TYR A 73 10.38 -1.16 -8.61
N ARG A 74 9.66 -1.73 -9.59
CA ARG A 74 9.71 -1.27 -10.99
C ARG A 74 8.36 -0.90 -11.58
N GLU A 75 7.30 -1.54 -11.13
CA GLU A 75 5.97 -1.36 -11.68
C GLU A 75 5.16 -0.38 -10.86
N GLU A 76 4.36 0.42 -11.56
CA GLU A 76 3.49 1.38 -10.93
C GLU A 76 2.33 0.67 -10.24
N THR A 77 2.17 0.92 -8.94
CA THR A 77 1.15 0.25 -8.12
C THR A 77 -0.21 0.97 -8.15
N PHE A 78 -0.22 2.29 -8.38
CA PHE A 78 -1.45 3.10 -8.39
C PHE A 78 -2.36 2.87 -7.17
N GLY A 79 -1.79 2.76 -5.98
CA GLY A 79 -2.56 2.60 -4.75
C GLY A 79 -1.81 3.15 -3.56
N PRO A 80 -2.36 3.01 -2.34
CA PRO A 80 -1.82 3.64 -1.15
C PRO A 80 -0.64 2.83 -0.60
N VAL A 81 0.39 2.60 -1.43
CA VAL A 81 1.59 1.81 -1.11
C VAL A 81 2.82 2.68 -1.30
N VAL A 82 3.62 2.78 -0.25
CA VAL A 82 4.94 3.42 -0.26
C VAL A 82 6.01 2.35 -0.11
N SER A 83 6.95 2.31 -1.05
CA SER A 83 8.12 1.42 -1.01
C SER A 83 9.34 2.18 -0.52
N VAL A 84 10.00 1.67 0.52
CA VAL A 84 11.22 2.22 1.09
C VAL A 84 12.41 1.33 0.73
N TYR A 85 13.42 1.95 0.14
CA TYR A 85 14.65 1.29 -0.31
C TYR A 85 15.82 1.80 0.52
N ARG A 86 16.73 0.89 0.90
CA ARG A 86 18.01 1.29 1.48
C ARG A 86 19.00 1.54 0.35
N VAL A 87 19.65 2.69 0.37
CA VAL A 87 20.81 3.03 -0.46
C VAL A 87 22.06 3.09 0.40
N SER A 88 23.24 2.88 -0.18
CA SER A 88 24.52 2.88 0.54
C SER A 88 25.10 4.28 0.75
N SER A 89 24.77 5.20 -0.15
CA SER A 89 25.26 6.58 -0.22
C SER A 89 24.23 7.46 -0.93
N ASP A 90 24.40 8.77 -0.81
CA ASP A 90 23.75 9.80 -1.61
C ASP A 90 24.40 10.02 -2.98
N ASP A 91 25.64 9.54 -3.15
CA ASP A 91 26.30 9.31 -4.45
C ASP A 91 25.65 8.16 -5.24
#